data_AF-A0A5Q4GI28-F1
#
_entry.id   AF-A0A5Q4GI28-F1
#
_cell.length_a   1.000
_cell.length_b   1.000
_cell.length_c   1.000
_cell.angle_alpha   90.00
_cell.angle_beta   90.00
_cell.angle_gamma   90.00
#
_symmetry.space_group_name_H-M   'P 1'
#
loop_
_entity.id
_entity.type
_entity.pdbx_description
1 polymer ?
#
loop_
_entity_poly.entity_id
_entity_poly.type
_entity_poly.pdbx_seq_one_letter_code
_entity_poly.pdbx_strand_id
1 'polypeptide(L)'
;MKPISEALLDQSILAGVVNIAKSEILFQTGLDPRVPANELSGATRDRLLESIRQVLWASYHADGRWVCQAYHRQSQRCKICNSVIRMVKLAPS
;
A
#
# COMPACT_ATOMS: atom_id res chain seq x y z
N MET A 1 -11.99 -14.70 1.74
CA MET A 1 -10.91 -14.28 0.82
C MET A 1 -10.13 -13.15 1.47
N LYS A 2 -8.81 -13.14 1.32
CA LYS A 2 -7.96 -12.16 2.02
C LYS A 2 -8.14 -10.74 1.43
N PRO A 3 -8.21 -9.69 2.28
CA PRO A 3 -8.11 -8.31 1.83
C PRO A 3 -6.79 -8.06 1.10
N ILE A 4 -6.77 -7.09 0.19
CA ILE A 4 -5.57 -6.74 -0.59
C ILE A 4 -4.39 -6.36 0.30
N SER A 5 -4.65 -5.73 1.44
CA SER A 5 -3.61 -5.38 2.41
C SER A 5 -2.92 -6.60 3.03
N GLU A 6 -3.62 -7.71 3.22
CA GLU A 6 -3.03 -8.97 3.70
C GLU A 6 -2.35 -9.73 2.57
N ALA A 7 -2.96 -9.78 1.39
CA ALA A 7 -2.36 -10.42 0.21
C ALA A 7 -1.00 -9.79 -0.15
N LEU A 8 -0.86 -8.47 -0.02
CA LEU A 8 0.40 -7.77 -0.23
C LEU A 8 1.47 -8.11 0.82
N LEU A 9 1.10 -8.55 2.02
CA LEU A 9 2.06 -8.96 3.06
C LEU A 9 2.36 -10.45 3.05
N ASP A 10 1.63 -11.22 2.26
CA ASP A 10 1.82 -12.66 2.15
C ASP A 10 3.11 -12.95 1.38
N GLN A 11 4.17 -13.32 2.11
CA GLN A 11 5.49 -13.57 1.52
C GLN A 11 5.51 -14.82 0.64
N SER A 12 4.46 -15.66 0.65
CA SER A 12 4.31 -16.73 -0.33
C SER A 12 3.79 -16.24 -1.70
N ILE A 13 3.17 -15.05 -1.73
CA ILE A 13 2.66 -14.41 -2.96
C ILE A 13 3.68 -13.41 -3.50
N LEU A 14 4.16 -12.50 -2.64
CA LEU A 14 5.09 -11.43 -3.03
C LEU A 14 6.06 -11.12 -1.90
N ALA A 15 7.31 -11.53 -2.08
CA ALA A 15 8.37 -11.25 -1.13
C ALA A 15 8.84 -9.79 -1.18
N GLY A 16 9.19 -9.24 -0.01
CA GLY A 16 9.82 -7.91 0.11
C GLY A 16 8.85 -6.75 0.34
N VAL A 17 7.55 -6.98 0.22
CA VAL A 17 6.55 -6.00 0.66
C VAL A 17 6.37 -6.10 2.17
N VAL A 18 6.62 -4.97 2.85
CA VAL A 18 6.45 -4.78 4.30
C VAL A 18 5.35 -3.76 4.58
N ASN A 19 5.02 -3.53 5.86
CA ASN A 19 3.95 -2.61 6.25
C ASN A 19 4.09 -1.19 5.68
N ILE A 20 5.32 -0.65 5.61
CA ILE A 20 5.58 0.66 5.01
C ILE A 20 5.21 0.64 3.53
N ALA A 21 5.81 -0.28 2.76
CA ALA A 21 5.58 -0.42 1.33
C ALA A 21 4.08 -0.62 1.03
N LYS A 22 3.42 -1.56 1.73
CA LYS A 22 1.97 -1.79 1.60
C LYS A 22 1.16 -0.50 1.74
N SER A 23 1.41 0.28 2.79
CA SER A 23 0.68 1.51 3.04
C SER A 23 0.92 2.55 1.94
N GLU A 24 2.14 2.70 1.45
CA GLU A 24 2.47 3.64 0.39
C GLU A 24 1.92 3.19 -0.98
N ILE A 25 1.98 1.89 -1.29
CA ILE A 25 1.43 1.30 -2.51
C ILE A 25 -0.09 1.53 -2.60
N LEU A 26 -0.81 1.21 -1.51
CA LEU A 26 -2.26 1.39 -1.45
C LEU A 26 -2.65 2.87 -1.47
N PHE A 27 -1.87 3.72 -0.82
CA PHE A 27 -2.07 5.17 -0.87
C PHE A 27 -1.89 5.72 -2.29
N GLN A 28 -0.81 5.34 -2.97
CA GLN A 28 -0.52 5.78 -4.33
C GLN A 28 -1.56 5.30 -5.35
N THR A 29 -2.14 4.12 -5.14
CA THR A 29 -3.20 3.57 -5.99
C THR A 29 -4.61 4.05 -5.63
N GLY A 30 -4.77 4.70 -4.47
CA GLY A 30 -6.08 5.08 -3.93
C GLY A 30 -6.97 3.88 -3.58
N LEU A 31 -6.39 2.72 -3.32
CA LEU A 31 -7.11 1.47 -3.08
C LEU A 31 -7.42 1.30 -1.58
N ASP A 32 -8.68 1.01 -1.23
CA ASP A 32 -9.04 0.71 0.16
C ASP A 32 -8.40 -0.63 0.58
N PRO A 33 -7.67 -0.67 1.71
CA PRO A 33 -6.96 -1.87 2.18
C PRO A 33 -7.88 -3.06 2.48
N ARG A 34 -9.20 -2.84 2.61
CA ARG A 34 -10.23 -3.86 2.88
C ARG A 34 -10.75 -4.56 1.64
N VAL A 35 -10.49 -4.03 0.44
CA VAL A 35 -11.00 -4.62 -0.80
C VAL A 35 -10.48 -6.05 -0.94
N PRO A 36 -11.35 -7.05 -1.17
CA PRO A 36 -10.92 -8.42 -1.43
C PRO A 36 -10.00 -8.49 -2.65
N ALA A 37 -8.86 -9.18 -2.54
CA ALA A 37 -7.86 -9.19 -3.61
C ALA A 37 -8.38 -9.77 -4.94
N ASN A 38 -9.37 -10.66 -4.87
CA ASN A 38 -10.02 -11.27 -6.04
C ASN A 38 -11.08 -10.40 -6.72
N GLU A 39 -11.47 -9.27 -6.12
CA GLU A 39 -12.46 -8.33 -6.68
C GLU A 39 -11.80 -7.19 -7.46
N LEU A 40 -10.47 -7.17 -7.56
CA LEU A 40 -9.76 -6.14 -8.32
C LEU A 40 -9.96 -6.33 -9.83
N SER A 41 -10.46 -5.28 -10.48
CA SER A 41 -10.53 -5.21 -11.95
C SER A 41 -9.13 -5.27 -12.57
N GLY A 42 -9.04 -5.70 -13.84
CA GLY A 42 -7.78 -5.76 -14.59
C GLY A 42 -6.97 -4.47 -14.50
N ALA A 43 -7.60 -3.34 -14.84
CA ALA A 43 -6.96 -2.03 -14.78
C ALA A 43 -6.50 -1.60 -13.37
N THR A 44 -7.20 -2.03 -12.31
CA THR A 44 -6.77 -1.76 -10.94
C THR A 44 -5.57 -2.62 -10.54
N ARG A 45 -5.53 -3.89 -10.97
CA ARG A 45 -4.36 -4.75 -10.77
C ARG A 45 -3.13 -4.19 -11.48
N ASP A 46 -3.27 -3.71 -12.72
CA ASP A 46 -2.14 -3.16 -13.47
C ASP A 46 -1.56 -1.92 -12.78
N ARG A 47 -2.42 -1.01 -12.31
CA ARG A 47 -2.00 0.14 -11.49
C ARG A 47 -1.34 -0.27 -10.17
N LEU A 48 -1.85 -1.33 -9.54
CA LEU A 48 -1.27 -1.87 -8.31
C LEU A 48 0.13 -2.43 -8.57
N LEU A 49 0.31 -3.24 -9.61
CA LEU A 49 1.60 -3.81 -9.99
C LEU A 49 2.63 -2.72 -10.30
N GLU A 50 2.22 -1.68 -11.01
CA GLU A 50 3.10 -0.53 -11.29
C GLU A 50 3.49 0.21 -10.00
N SER A 51 2.52 0.47 -9.11
CA SER A 51 2.77 1.11 -7.81
C SER A 51 3.72 0.28 -6.92
N ILE A 52 3.57 -1.04 -6.90
CA ILE A 52 4.50 -1.96 -6.21
C ILE A 52 5.92 -1.74 -6.70
N ARG A 53 6.13 -1.76 -8.03
CA ARG A 53 7.46 -1.56 -8.62
C ARG A 53 8.01 -0.20 -8.23
N GLN A 54 7.24 0.86 -8.38
CA GLN A 54 7.69 2.23 -8.10
C GLN A 54 8.10 2.41 -6.65
N VAL A 55 7.27 1.97 -5.69
CA VAL A 55 7.55 2.12 -4.25
C VAL A 55 8.77 1.32 -3.81
N LEU A 56 8.90 0.06 -4.25
CA LEU A 56 10.04 -0.77 -3.89
C LEU A 56 11.34 -0.27 -4.52
N TRP A 57 11.32 0.08 -5.80
CA TRP A 57 12.49 0.63 -6.47
C TRP A 57 12.88 1.99 -5.91
N ALA A 58 11.93 2.86 -5.55
CA ALA A 58 12.24 4.14 -4.91
C ALA A 58 13.01 3.93 -3.59
N SER A 59 12.59 2.96 -2.78
CA SER A 59 13.32 2.59 -1.55
C SER A 59 14.71 2.02 -1.85
N TYR A 60 14.81 1.11 -2.83
CA TYR A 60 16.09 0.54 -3.24
C TYR A 60 17.10 1.61 -3.68
N HIS A 61 16.71 2.53 -4.55
CA HIS A 61 17.57 3.63 -5.02
C HIS A 61 17.90 4.66 -3.93
N ALA A 62 17.16 4.63 -2.82
CA ALA A 62 17.39 5.48 -1.65
C ALA A 62 18.09 4.71 -0.51
N ASP A 63 18.86 3.65 -0.83
CA ASP A 63 19.58 2.80 0.14
C ASP A 63 18.67 2.21 1.24
N GLY A 64 17.43 1.85 0.88
CA GLY A 64 16.43 1.31 1.79
C GLY A 64 15.66 2.35 2.60
N ARG A 65 15.84 3.66 2.31
CA ARG A 65 15.05 4.73 2.94
C ARG A 65 13.68 4.85 2.27
N TRP A 66 12.65 5.02 3.08
CA TRP A 66 11.27 5.14 2.61
C TRP A 66 10.80 6.60 2.56
N VAL A 67 10.12 6.97 1.47
CA VAL A 67 9.40 8.25 1.37
C VAL A 67 7.95 8.00 1.78
N CYS A 68 7.59 8.44 3.00
CA CYS A 68 6.26 8.19 3.55
C CYS A 68 5.29 9.35 3.26
N GLN A 69 4.26 9.08 2.45
CA GLN A 69 3.13 9.99 2.24
C GLN A 69 1.94 9.66 3.15
N ALA A 70 1.79 8.39 3.54
CA ALA A 70 0.69 7.92 4.39
C ALA A 70 1.16 7.21 5.67
N TYR A 71 2.21 6.38 5.59
CA TYR A 71 2.68 5.59 6.72
C TYR A 71 3.18 6.49 7.86
N HIS A 72 2.81 6.17 9.11
CA HIS A 72 3.14 6.95 10.31
C HIS A 72 2.73 8.44 10.27
N ARG A 73 1.75 8.79 9.42
CA ARG A 73 1.21 10.15 9.30
C ARG A 73 -0.23 10.26 9.80
N GLN A 74 -0.66 9.37 10.70
CA GLN A 74 -1.98 9.43 11.31
C GLN A 74 -2.25 10.81 11.93
N SER A 75 -3.48 11.29 11.77
CA SER A 75 -3.94 12.62 12.19
C SER A 75 -3.29 13.81 11.48
N GLN A 76 -2.33 13.59 10.58
CA GLN A 76 -1.77 14.65 9.73
C GLN A 76 -2.64 14.86 8.49
N ARG A 77 -2.49 16.02 7.85
CA ARG A 77 -3.13 16.30 6.56
C ARG A 77 -2.38 15.62 5.41
N CYS A 78 -3.15 15.06 4.50
CA CYS A 78 -2.66 14.49 3.25
C CYS A 78 -2.02 15.59 2.39
N LYS A 79 -0.83 15.32 1.84
CA LYS A 79 -0.10 16.27 1.00
C LYS A 79 -0.75 16.48 -0.38
N ILE A 80 -1.64 15.58 -0.80
CA ILE A 80 -2.31 15.59 -2.11
C ILE A 80 -3.68 16.27 -2.01
N CYS A 81 -4.55 15.79 -1.11
CA CYS A 81 -5.96 16.22 -1.04
C CYS A 81 -6.32 16.98 0.24
N ASN A 82 -5.37 17.22 1.15
CA ASN A 82 -5.57 17.94 2.41
C ASN A 82 -6.53 17.28 3.45
N SER A 83 -7.09 16.11 3.15
CA SER A 83 -7.89 15.32 4.10
C SER A 83 -7.04 14.74 5.25
N VAL A 84 -7.67 14.41 6.38
CA VAL A 84 -6.98 13.82 7.54
C VAL A 84 -6.66 12.35 7.27
N ILE A 85 -5.39 11.97 7.43
CA ILE A 85 -4.94 10.58 7.31
C ILE A 85 -5.42 9.79 8.54
N ARG A 86 -6.18 8.72 8.30
CA ARG A 86 -6.68 7.82 9.34
C ARG A 86 -5.92 6.51 9.32
N MET A 87 -5.53 6.05 10.50
CA MET A 87 -4.99 4.70 10.67
C MET A 87 -6.15 3.72 10.88
N VAL A 88 -6.13 2.63 10.15
CA VAL A 88 -7.08 1.53 10.31
C VAL A 88 -6.31 0.31 10.79
N LYS A 89 -6.79 -0.33 11.85
CA LYS A 89 -6.39 -1.68 12.23
C LYS A 89 -7.38 -2.64 11.61
N LEU A 90 -6.90 -3.56 10.80
CA LEU A 90 -7.71 -4.63 10.22
C LEU A 90 -7.57 -5.88 11.09
N ALA A 91 -8.70 -6.52 11.39
CA ALA A 91 -8.67 -7.83 12.01
C ALA A 91 -8.07 -8.84 11.02
N PRO A 92 -7.29 -9.83 11.48
CA PRO A 92 -6.82 -10.91 10.62
C PRO A 92 -8.01 -11.62 9.96
N SER A 93 -7.90 -11.92 8.66
CA SER A 93 -8.91 -12.67 7.92
C SER A 93 -8.83 -14.19 8.07
#